data_AF-A0A420W4K9-F1
#
_entry.id   AF-A0A420W4K9-F1
#
_cell.length_a   1.000
_cell.length_b   1.000
_cell.length_c   1.000
_cell.angle_alpha   90.00
_cell.angle_beta   90.00
_cell.angle_gamma   90.00
#
_symmetry.space_group_name_H-M   'P 1'
#
loop_
_entity.id
_entity.type
_entity.pdbx_description
1 polymer ?
#
loop_
_entity_poly.entity_id
_entity_poly.type
_entity_poly.pdbx_seq_one_letter_code
_entity_poly.pdbx_strand_id
1 'polypeptide(L)'
;MKNTQKKLKAKHFRYLSKDVVKNPMIYIRDFYRYETNVIYWMNHIQLFVNAATVPEMADRNFAENGYHCKQMIKQIEAAYVIFHQCQLPIQEAPLDFFATKEDYHNYLFKLEFTTNGHVAPADTISKFFSYQSLQKWYETMDDIMHYLTVPDSGSYEYFGDQIIAIRELLIRLAFALHYIYEDEGISLNVPSYVKAITDEPHQSTEKKTILRQIIEESIDKKYAQKEAQENSNEIDENQSLETSEVPASENSDLNDKI
;
A
#
# COMPACT_ATOMS: atom_id res chain seq x y z
N MET A 1 -20.77 -6.51 32.08
CA MET A 1 -21.19 -5.77 30.87
C MET A 1 -20.59 -6.45 29.65
N LYS A 2 -21.40 -6.89 28.68
CA LYS A 2 -20.88 -7.41 27.41
C LYS A 2 -20.35 -6.22 26.62
N ASN A 3 -19.02 -6.16 26.44
CA ASN A 3 -18.37 -5.12 25.66
C ASN A 3 -18.68 -5.41 24.17
N THR A 4 -19.85 -4.96 23.69
CA THR A 4 -20.20 -5.03 22.27
C THR A 4 -19.32 -4.06 21.50
N GLN A 5 -18.11 -4.51 21.14
CA GLN A 5 -17.28 -3.80 20.18
C GLN A 5 -18.11 -3.56 18.91
N LYS A 6 -18.16 -2.30 18.46
CA LYS A 6 -18.86 -1.95 17.22
C LYS A 6 -18.18 -2.70 16.08
N LYS A 7 -18.93 -3.59 15.44
CA LYS A 7 -18.44 -4.32 14.26
C LYS A 7 -18.01 -3.32 13.18
N LEU A 8 -16.75 -3.43 12.74
CA LEU A 8 -16.24 -2.66 11.61
C LEU A 8 -17.08 -2.97 10.35
N LYS A 9 -17.35 -1.92 9.56
CA LYS A 9 -18.12 -2.01 8.31
C LYS A 9 -17.36 -1.26 7.24
N ALA A 10 -17.43 -1.73 6.00
CA ALA A 10 -16.78 -1.08 4.84
C ALA A 10 -17.10 0.42 4.73
N LYS A 11 -18.31 0.84 5.09
CA LYS A 11 -18.72 2.26 5.09
C LYS A 11 -17.92 3.19 6.02
N HIS A 12 -17.10 2.64 6.92
CA HIS A 12 -16.22 3.43 7.79
C HIS A 12 -14.84 3.69 7.16
N PHE A 13 -14.59 3.15 5.98
CA PHE A 13 -13.34 3.23 5.25
C PHE A 13 -13.58 3.91 3.90
N ARG A 14 -12.57 4.62 3.39
CA ARG A 14 -12.59 5.27 2.08
C ARG A 14 -12.40 4.25 0.96
N TYR A 15 -11.54 3.25 1.14
CA TYR A 15 -11.12 2.37 0.05
C TYR A 15 -11.26 0.86 0.30
N LEU A 16 -11.44 0.41 1.54
CA LEU A 16 -11.62 -1.02 1.80
C LEU A 16 -12.99 -1.57 1.38
N SER A 17 -12.96 -2.71 0.70
CA SER A 17 -14.15 -3.53 0.44
C SER A 17 -14.60 -4.28 1.70
N LYS A 18 -15.83 -4.81 1.69
CA LYS A 18 -16.36 -5.63 2.80
C LYS A 18 -15.50 -6.86 3.06
N ASP A 19 -14.94 -7.46 2.01
CA ASP A 19 -14.13 -8.67 2.13
C ASP A 19 -12.78 -8.37 2.78
N VAL A 20 -12.15 -7.24 2.43
CA VAL A 20 -10.90 -6.80 3.06
C VAL A 20 -11.13 -6.40 4.53
N VAL A 21 -12.26 -5.74 4.85
CA VAL A 21 -12.61 -5.46 6.26
C VAL A 21 -12.83 -6.74 7.07
N LYS A 22 -13.32 -7.81 6.44
CA LYS A 22 -13.46 -9.12 7.09
C LYS A 22 -12.11 -9.82 7.23
N ASN A 23 -11.28 -9.77 6.19
CA ASN A 23 -9.97 -10.39 6.15
C ASN A 23 -8.96 -9.44 5.47
N PRO A 24 -8.18 -8.66 6.25
CA PRO A 24 -7.22 -7.70 5.70
C PRO A 24 -6.08 -8.38 4.91
N MET A 25 -5.84 -9.68 5.12
CA MET A 25 -4.85 -10.45 4.36
C MET A 25 -5.14 -10.50 2.86
N ILE A 26 -6.40 -10.32 2.45
CA ILE A 26 -6.74 -10.25 1.02
C ILE A 26 -5.98 -9.10 0.35
N TYR A 27 -6.07 -7.91 0.92
CA TYR A 27 -5.36 -6.74 0.39
C TYR A 27 -3.84 -6.88 0.54
N ILE A 28 -3.37 -7.27 1.73
CA ILE A 28 -1.94 -7.37 2.02
C ILE A 28 -1.25 -8.32 1.03
N ARG A 29 -1.83 -9.51 0.82
CA ARG A 29 -1.29 -10.49 -0.13
C ARG A 29 -1.31 -9.96 -1.55
N ASP A 30 -2.43 -9.39 -1.99
CA ASP A 30 -2.54 -8.93 -3.38
C ASP A 30 -1.53 -7.78 -3.65
N PHE A 31 -1.33 -6.89 -2.68
CA PHE A 31 -0.41 -5.76 -2.80
C PHE A 31 1.06 -6.20 -2.88
N TYR A 32 1.54 -6.98 -1.91
CA TYR A 32 2.97 -7.38 -1.87
C TYR A 32 3.32 -8.52 -2.84
N ARG A 33 2.33 -9.28 -3.32
CA ARG A 33 2.56 -10.33 -4.32
C ARG A 33 2.58 -9.81 -5.74
N TYR A 34 1.73 -8.83 -6.08
CA TYR A 34 1.48 -8.44 -7.47
C TYR A 34 1.80 -6.98 -7.79
N GLU A 35 1.70 -6.06 -6.83
CA GLU A 35 1.82 -4.63 -7.12
C GLU A 35 3.25 -4.12 -6.92
N THR A 36 3.95 -4.59 -5.88
CA THR A 36 5.27 -4.03 -5.53
C THR A 36 6.07 -4.92 -4.58
N ASN A 37 7.37 -4.64 -4.42
CA ASN A 37 8.16 -5.13 -3.29
C ASN A 37 8.26 -4.05 -2.21
N VAL A 38 8.58 -4.43 -0.98
CA VAL A 38 8.64 -3.50 0.16
C VAL A 38 9.67 -2.38 0.00
N ILE A 39 10.80 -2.64 -0.67
CA ILE A 39 11.88 -1.65 -0.88
C ILE A 39 11.45 -0.57 -1.88
N TYR A 40 10.83 -0.95 -3.00
CA TYR A 40 10.28 0.02 -3.95
C TYR A 40 9.14 0.82 -3.32
N TRP A 41 8.30 0.16 -2.53
CA TRP A 41 7.22 0.84 -1.83
C TRP A 41 7.73 1.84 -0.80
N MET A 42 8.76 1.50 -0.03
CA MET A 42 9.44 2.43 0.88
C MET A 42 9.94 3.67 0.13
N ASN A 43 10.57 3.48 -1.04
CA ASN A 43 11.06 4.60 -1.84
C ASN A 43 9.91 5.48 -2.35
N HIS A 44 8.79 4.90 -2.77
CA HIS A 44 7.60 5.65 -3.15
C HIS A 44 7.03 6.46 -1.98
N ILE A 45 6.94 5.88 -0.78
CA ILE A 45 6.53 6.61 0.43
C ILE A 45 7.48 7.77 0.70
N GLN A 46 8.79 7.52 0.67
CA GLN A 46 9.80 8.54 0.93
C GLN A 46 9.71 9.69 -0.07
N LEU A 47 9.60 9.39 -1.36
CA LEU A 47 9.47 10.39 -2.41
C LEU A 47 8.18 11.21 -2.24
N PHE A 48 7.06 10.53 -2.02
CA PHE A 48 5.75 11.17 -1.85
C PHE A 48 5.73 12.14 -0.66
N VAL A 49 6.22 11.70 0.50
CA VAL A 49 6.24 12.53 1.71
C VAL A 49 7.23 13.69 1.58
N ASN A 50 8.41 13.46 0.98
CA ASN A 50 9.39 14.53 0.79
C ASN A 50 8.91 15.59 -0.20
N ALA A 51 8.29 15.18 -1.32
CA ALA A 51 7.73 16.10 -2.31
C ALA A 51 6.63 17.00 -1.71
N ALA A 52 5.93 16.54 -0.68
CA ALA A 52 4.93 17.36 0.02
C ALA A 52 5.54 18.46 0.89
N THR A 53 6.81 18.31 1.31
CA THR A 53 7.52 19.32 2.11
C THR A 53 8.39 20.27 1.32
N VAL A 54 8.72 19.90 0.08
CA VAL A 54 9.54 20.70 -0.81
C VAL A 54 8.79 20.81 -2.14
N PRO A 55 7.89 21.81 -2.27
CA PRO A 55 7.03 21.95 -3.45
C PRO A 55 7.78 22.04 -4.78
N GLU A 56 9.06 22.43 -4.76
CA GLU A 56 9.94 22.50 -5.93
C GLU A 56 10.40 21.12 -6.41
N MET A 57 10.39 20.11 -5.53
CA MET A 57 10.67 18.72 -5.89
C MET A 57 9.42 17.97 -6.36
N ALA A 58 8.23 18.56 -6.19
CA ALA A 58 6.98 17.92 -6.58
C ALA A 58 6.74 18.06 -8.08
N ASP A 59 6.69 16.93 -8.79
CA ASP A 59 6.04 16.88 -10.10
C ASP A 59 4.51 16.82 -9.90
N ARG A 60 3.88 17.99 -10.07
CA ARG A 60 2.44 18.19 -9.86
C ARG A 60 1.60 17.45 -10.90
N ASN A 61 2.17 17.15 -12.07
CA ASN A 61 1.50 16.42 -13.14
C ASN A 61 1.81 14.92 -13.08
N PHE A 62 2.53 14.47 -12.06
CA PHE A 62 2.81 13.05 -11.88
C PHE A 62 1.52 12.32 -11.50
N ALA A 63 0.93 11.65 -12.50
CA ALA A 63 -0.36 10.97 -12.38
C ALA A 63 -0.39 9.95 -11.23
N GLU A 64 0.76 9.36 -10.90
CA GLU A 64 0.88 8.35 -9.86
C GLU A 64 0.76 8.90 -8.43
N ASN A 65 0.83 10.22 -8.21
CA ASN A 65 0.63 10.81 -6.87
C ASN A 65 -0.72 10.40 -6.27
N GLY A 66 -1.78 10.41 -7.08
CA GLY A 66 -3.10 9.97 -6.66
C GLY A 66 -3.16 8.47 -6.38
N TYR A 67 -2.48 7.66 -7.18
CA TYR A 67 -2.37 6.21 -6.98
C TYR A 67 -1.63 5.90 -5.67
N HIS A 68 -0.45 6.48 -5.44
CA HIS A 68 0.34 6.28 -4.24
C HIS A 68 -0.42 6.71 -2.98
N CYS A 69 -1.04 7.90 -2.98
CA CYS A 69 -1.86 8.37 -1.87
C CYS A 69 -2.99 7.37 -1.54
N LYS A 70 -3.72 6.90 -2.56
CA LYS A 70 -4.76 5.89 -2.41
C LYS A 70 -4.24 4.58 -1.83
N GLN A 71 -3.08 4.09 -2.27
CA GLN A 71 -2.49 2.86 -1.74
C GLN A 71 -2.00 3.02 -0.29
N MET A 72 -1.40 4.15 0.07
CA MET A 72 -1.05 4.45 1.47
C MET A 72 -2.29 4.47 2.37
N ILE A 73 -3.38 5.12 1.94
CA ILE A 73 -4.62 5.12 2.70
C ILE A 73 -5.16 3.69 2.83
N LYS A 74 -5.14 2.86 1.77
CA LYS A 74 -5.53 1.44 1.87
C LYS A 74 -4.71 0.65 2.88
N GLN A 75 -3.39 0.86 2.94
CA GLN A 75 -2.52 0.23 3.95
C GLN A 75 -2.89 0.67 5.37
N ILE A 76 -3.10 1.97 5.57
CA ILE A 76 -3.56 2.53 6.85
C ILE A 76 -4.89 1.88 7.25
N GLU A 77 -5.84 1.78 6.34
CA GLU A 77 -7.15 1.17 6.63
C GLU A 77 -7.03 -0.33 6.95
N ALA A 78 -6.24 -1.08 6.18
CA ALA A 78 -6.02 -2.51 6.43
C ALA A 78 -5.35 -2.76 7.79
N ALA A 79 -4.36 -1.93 8.13
CA ALA A 79 -3.73 -1.94 9.43
C ALA A 79 -4.70 -1.57 10.56
N TYR A 80 -5.64 -0.64 10.33
CA TYR A 80 -6.65 -0.30 11.32
C TYR A 80 -7.61 -1.47 11.60
N VAL A 81 -7.97 -2.21 10.55
CA VAL A 81 -8.75 -3.45 10.69
C VAL A 81 -7.99 -4.43 11.59
N ILE A 82 -6.69 -4.64 11.35
CA ILE A 82 -5.83 -5.47 12.18
C ILE A 82 -5.80 -4.96 13.63
N PHE A 83 -5.50 -3.68 13.82
CA PHE A 83 -5.42 -3.02 15.12
C PHE A 83 -6.68 -3.30 15.97
N HIS A 84 -7.85 -3.15 15.35
CA HIS A 84 -9.12 -3.35 16.03
C HIS A 84 -9.49 -4.83 16.21
N GLN A 85 -9.25 -5.69 15.21
CA GLN A 85 -9.58 -7.12 15.28
C GLN A 85 -8.69 -7.86 16.28
N CYS A 86 -7.40 -7.54 16.30
CA CYS A 86 -6.41 -8.09 17.22
C CYS A 86 -6.41 -7.40 18.59
N GLN A 87 -7.19 -6.33 18.77
CA GLN A 87 -7.28 -5.55 20.02
C GLN A 87 -5.91 -5.07 20.50
N LEU A 88 -5.12 -4.55 19.56
CA LEU A 88 -3.78 -4.06 19.87
C LEU A 88 -3.88 -2.86 20.83
N PRO A 89 -2.98 -2.77 21.81
CA PRO A 89 -3.05 -1.72 22.82
C PRO A 89 -2.71 -0.35 22.23
N ILE A 90 -3.11 0.71 22.92
CA ILE A 90 -2.56 2.06 22.70
C ILE A 90 -1.30 2.20 23.56
N GLN A 91 -0.26 2.80 23.00
CA GLN A 91 1.03 3.03 23.64
C GLN A 91 1.20 4.51 24.01
N GLU A 92 1.80 4.78 25.17
CA GLU A 92 2.02 6.15 25.64
C GLU A 92 3.11 6.89 24.85
N ALA A 93 4.13 6.16 24.38
CA ALA A 93 5.27 6.71 23.66
C ALA A 93 5.38 6.11 22.24
N PRO A 94 4.48 6.48 21.30
CA PRO A 94 4.42 5.87 19.96
C PRO A 94 5.64 6.13 19.07
N LEU A 95 6.47 7.12 19.42
CA LEU A 95 7.69 7.47 18.69
C LEU A 95 8.95 6.86 19.33
N ASP A 96 8.81 6.10 20.43
CA ASP A 96 9.91 5.33 20.98
C ASP A 96 10.06 4.01 20.22
N PHE A 97 10.90 4.05 19.19
CA PHE A 97 11.09 2.94 18.26
C PHE A 97 12.15 1.93 18.70
N PHE A 98 13.05 2.29 19.63
CA PHE A 98 14.24 1.50 19.93
C PHE A 98 14.31 1.16 21.41
N ALA A 99 13.74 0.01 21.77
CA ALA A 99 13.82 -0.51 23.13
C ALA A 99 15.25 -0.89 23.53
N THR A 100 16.06 -1.35 22.56
CA THR A 100 17.44 -1.80 22.78
C THR A 100 18.41 -1.23 21.76
N LYS A 101 19.72 -1.29 22.07
CA LYS A 101 20.78 -0.95 21.11
C LYS A 101 20.78 -1.86 19.88
N GLU A 102 20.34 -3.10 20.04
CA GLU A 102 20.19 -4.05 18.95
C GLU A 102 19.11 -3.60 17.96
N ASP A 103 17.98 -3.09 18.45
CA ASP A 103 16.92 -2.55 17.59
C ASP A 103 17.41 -1.37 16.75
N TYR A 104 18.20 -0.48 17.34
CA TYR A 104 18.82 0.62 16.61
C TYR A 104 19.83 0.14 15.55
N HIS A 105 20.64 -0.86 15.88
CA HIS A 105 21.59 -1.46 14.94
C HIS A 105 20.87 -2.15 13.77
N ASN A 106 19.81 -2.91 14.03
CA ASN A 106 19.00 -3.57 13.00
C ASN A 106 18.36 -2.54 12.05
N TYR A 107 17.84 -1.44 12.58
CA TYR A 107 17.30 -0.35 11.76
C TYR A 107 18.38 0.27 10.86
N LEU A 108 19.53 0.66 11.42
CA LEU A 108 20.57 1.35 10.65
C LEU A 108 21.25 0.48 9.59
N PHE A 109 21.54 -0.78 9.90
CA PHE A 109 22.41 -1.61 9.06
C PHE A 109 21.68 -2.69 8.29
N LYS A 110 20.47 -3.07 8.71
CA LYS A 110 19.69 -4.14 8.06
C LYS A 110 18.36 -3.67 7.51
N LEU A 111 17.94 -2.44 7.81
CA LEU A 111 16.60 -1.94 7.50
C LEU A 111 15.50 -2.85 8.07
N GLU A 112 15.74 -3.36 9.28
CA GLU A 112 14.82 -4.23 10.01
C GLU A 112 14.16 -3.48 11.15
N PHE A 113 12.83 -3.58 11.26
CA PHE A 113 12.05 -2.90 12.29
C PHE A 113 11.71 -3.87 13.42
N THR A 114 12.58 -3.90 14.43
CA THR A 114 12.49 -4.82 15.55
C THR A 114 12.12 -4.14 16.86
N THR A 115 11.66 -4.92 17.82
CA THR A 115 11.46 -4.54 19.21
C THR A 115 12.02 -5.67 20.09
N ASN A 116 12.98 -5.33 20.95
CA ASN A 116 13.74 -6.32 21.72
C ASN A 116 14.41 -7.37 20.82
N GLY A 117 14.98 -6.96 19.69
CA GLY A 117 15.71 -7.83 18.75
C GLY A 117 14.83 -8.68 17.84
N HIS A 118 13.49 -8.60 17.96
CA HIS A 118 12.55 -9.39 17.17
C HIS A 118 11.62 -8.53 16.33
N VAL A 119 11.28 -9.00 15.13
CA VAL A 119 10.27 -8.38 14.27
C VAL A 119 8.91 -8.37 14.99
N ALA A 120 8.32 -7.18 15.11
CA ALA A 120 7.11 -6.98 15.91
C ALA A 120 6.07 -6.12 15.15
N PRO A 121 5.39 -6.68 14.14
CA PRO A 121 4.43 -5.93 13.32
C PRO A 121 3.24 -5.44 14.15
N ALA A 122 2.81 -6.21 15.16
CA ALA A 122 1.77 -5.81 16.09
C ALA A 122 2.18 -4.57 16.93
N ASP A 123 3.42 -4.53 17.41
CA ASP A 123 3.95 -3.35 18.13
C ASP A 123 3.97 -2.12 17.21
N THR A 124 4.44 -2.30 15.97
CA THR A 124 4.50 -1.22 14.99
C THR A 124 3.12 -0.66 14.65
N ILE A 125 2.13 -1.52 14.39
CA ILE A 125 0.74 -1.09 14.12
C ILE A 125 0.13 -0.40 15.36
N SER A 126 0.42 -0.91 16.55
CA SER A 126 0.01 -0.32 17.82
C SER A 126 0.58 1.10 17.98
N LYS A 127 1.89 1.30 17.77
CA LYS A 127 2.52 2.64 17.76
C LYS A 127 1.90 3.57 16.72
N PHE A 128 1.65 3.07 15.50
CA PHE A 128 1.07 3.85 14.40
C PHE A 128 -0.29 4.47 14.76
N PHE A 129 -1.20 3.71 15.35
CA PHE A 129 -2.52 4.22 15.78
C PHE A 129 -2.52 4.88 17.16
N SER A 130 -1.43 4.75 17.91
CA SER A 130 -1.20 5.50 19.14
C SER A 130 -0.68 6.91 18.86
N TYR A 131 0.07 7.10 17.77
CA TYR A 131 0.49 8.43 17.31
C TYR A 131 -0.71 9.29 16.92
N GLN A 132 -1.62 8.77 16.10
CA GLN A 132 -2.87 9.45 15.78
C GLN A 132 -3.97 8.49 15.31
N SER A 133 -5.22 8.94 15.46
CA SER A 133 -6.40 8.16 15.07
C SER A 133 -6.50 7.98 13.54
N LEU A 134 -7.26 6.99 13.07
CA LEU A 134 -7.53 6.78 11.64
C LEU A 134 -8.06 8.06 10.95
N GLN A 135 -8.96 8.81 11.62
CA GLN A 135 -9.49 10.05 11.08
C GLN A 135 -8.40 11.12 10.91
N LYS A 136 -7.47 11.20 11.86
CA LYS A 136 -6.32 12.12 11.77
C LYS A 136 -5.35 11.70 10.67
N TRP A 137 -5.13 10.40 10.48
CA TRP A 137 -4.37 9.90 9.33
C TRP A 137 -4.99 10.28 8.00
N TYR A 138 -6.32 10.24 7.88
CA TYR A 138 -6.99 10.72 6.67
C TYR A 138 -6.74 12.21 6.42
N GLU A 139 -6.85 13.05 7.45
CA GLU A 139 -6.53 14.48 7.36
C GLU A 139 -5.06 14.69 6.95
N THR A 140 -4.11 13.97 7.55
CA THR A 140 -2.69 14.03 7.17
C THR A 140 -2.46 13.66 5.70
N MET A 141 -3.11 12.59 5.20
CA MET A 141 -2.94 12.18 3.80
C MET A 141 -3.60 13.17 2.82
N ASP A 142 -4.74 13.76 3.21
CA ASP A 142 -5.40 14.80 2.42
C ASP A 142 -4.55 16.07 2.35
N ASP A 143 -3.97 16.48 3.48
CA ASP A 143 -3.04 17.61 3.55
C ASP A 143 -1.83 17.36 2.65
N ILE A 144 -1.17 16.20 2.79
CA ILE A 144 -0.02 15.83 1.95
C ILE A 144 -0.39 15.92 0.45
N MET A 145 -1.54 15.37 0.06
CA MET A 145 -1.99 15.42 -1.34
C MET A 145 -2.30 16.84 -1.81
N HIS A 146 -2.84 17.69 -0.93
CA HIS A 146 -3.06 19.10 -1.21
C HIS A 146 -1.74 19.82 -1.48
N TYR A 147 -0.75 19.63 -0.61
CA TYR A 147 0.58 20.23 -0.75
C TYR A 147 1.34 19.77 -2.00
N LEU A 148 1.10 18.55 -2.47
CA LEU A 148 1.67 18.04 -3.73
C LEU A 148 1.05 18.66 -4.98
N THR A 149 -0.17 19.21 -4.90
CA THR A 149 -0.93 19.66 -6.07
C THR A 149 -1.04 21.18 -6.17
N VAL A 150 -0.87 21.91 -5.07
CA VAL A 150 -1.02 23.37 -5.05
C VAL A 150 0.30 24.11 -5.34
N PRO A 151 0.30 25.11 -6.24
CA PRO A 151 1.52 25.81 -6.63
C PRO A 151 2.24 26.65 -5.58
N ASP A 152 1.49 27.08 -4.56
CA ASP A 152 1.84 28.19 -3.67
C ASP A 152 1.59 27.81 -2.21
N SER A 153 2.09 26.64 -1.81
CA SER A 153 2.13 26.26 -0.40
C SER A 153 3.22 27.06 0.30
N GLY A 154 2.96 28.35 0.53
CA GLY A 154 3.86 29.32 1.15
C GLY A 154 4.29 29.03 2.59
N SER A 155 4.22 27.79 3.06
CA SER A 155 4.72 27.34 4.35
C SER A 155 5.43 25.99 4.19
N TYR A 156 6.75 26.05 4.01
CA TYR A 156 7.66 24.90 4.21
C TYR A 156 7.57 24.30 5.62
N GLU A 157 6.87 24.98 6.54
CA GLU A 157 6.75 24.63 7.95
C GLU A 157 5.44 23.92 8.31
N TYR A 158 4.50 23.69 7.38
CA TYR A 158 3.16 23.16 7.73
C TYR A 158 3.24 21.88 8.57
N PHE A 159 4.08 20.93 8.15
CA PHE A 159 4.34 19.72 8.92
C PHE A 159 5.47 19.86 9.94
N GLY A 160 6.34 20.86 9.80
CA GLY A 160 7.54 21.05 10.62
C GLY A 160 8.30 19.73 10.85
N ASP A 161 8.72 19.50 12.09
CA ASP A 161 9.40 18.25 12.49
C ASP A 161 8.49 17.00 12.44
N GLN A 162 7.16 17.18 12.41
CA GLN A 162 6.22 16.06 12.38
C GLN A 162 6.31 15.27 11.07
N ILE A 163 6.78 15.88 9.98
CA ILE A 163 6.96 15.16 8.71
C ILE A 163 7.92 13.97 8.87
N ILE A 164 8.95 14.11 9.71
CA ILE A 164 9.92 13.04 9.95
C ILE A 164 9.22 11.86 10.62
N ALA A 165 8.38 12.14 11.62
CA ALA A 165 7.58 11.12 12.29
C ALA A 165 6.55 10.48 11.35
N ILE A 166 5.84 11.27 10.54
CA ILE A 166 4.86 10.79 9.55
C ILE A 166 5.56 9.85 8.55
N ARG A 167 6.68 10.27 7.97
CA ARG A 167 7.45 9.46 7.03
C ARG A 167 7.90 8.15 7.66
N GLU A 168 8.52 8.22 8.83
CA GLU A 168 9.03 7.04 9.55
C GLU A 168 7.90 6.07 9.90
N LEU A 169 6.76 6.56 10.36
CA LEU A 169 5.59 5.75 10.69
C LEU A 169 4.98 5.08 9.47
N LEU A 170 4.86 5.78 8.34
CA LEU A 170 4.35 5.21 7.09
C LEU A 170 5.27 4.11 6.55
N ILE A 171 6.59 4.33 6.58
CA ILE A 171 7.59 3.32 6.19
C ILE A 171 7.50 2.10 7.12
N ARG A 172 7.52 2.31 8.44
CA ARG A 172 7.37 1.23 9.42
C ARG A 172 6.09 0.44 9.24
N LEU A 173 4.99 1.12 8.93
CA LEU A 173 3.71 0.46 8.65
C LEU A 173 3.81 -0.44 7.41
N ALA A 174 4.41 0.06 6.33
CA ALA A 174 4.65 -0.73 5.13
C ALA A 174 5.48 -1.99 5.41
N PHE A 175 6.52 -1.89 6.24
CA PHE A 175 7.29 -3.07 6.64
C PHE A 175 6.52 -3.99 7.56
N ALA A 176 5.73 -3.46 8.52
CA ALA A 176 4.89 -4.29 9.38
C ALA A 176 3.88 -5.12 8.56
N LEU A 177 3.24 -4.52 7.57
CA LEU A 177 2.32 -5.24 6.67
C LEU A 177 3.05 -6.25 5.77
N HIS A 178 4.29 -5.95 5.37
CA HIS A 178 5.13 -6.88 4.63
C HIS A 178 5.55 -8.08 5.49
N TYR A 179 5.94 -7.88 6.75
CA TYR A 179 6.26 -8.98 7.65
C TYR A 179 5.03 -9.87 7.90
N ILE A 180 3.85 -9.26 8.03
CA ILE A 180 2.58 -10.01 8.12
C ILE A 180 2.31 -10.83 6.87
N TYR A 181 2.68 -10.32 5.69
CA TYR A 181 2.60 -11.05 4.44
C TYR A 181 3.54 -12.26 4.43
N GLU A 182 4.81 -12.06 4.77
CA GLU A 182 5.84 -13.12 4.80
C GLU A 182 5.52 -14.21 5.84
N ASP A 183 5.05 -13.83 7.02
CA ASP A 183 4.70 -14.74 8.11
C ASP A 183 3.29 -15.37 7.96
N GLU A 184 2.58 -15.08 6.86
CA GLU A 184 1.18 -15.44 6.60
C GLU A 184 0.19 -15.01 7.72
N GLY A 185 0.55 -14.02 8.55
CA GLY A 185 -0.29 -13.52 9.63
C GLY A 185 0.44 -12.76 10.74
N ILE A 186 -0.23 -12.58 11.87
CA ILE A 186 0.34 -11.95 13.08
C ILE A 186 0.40 -12.97 14.20
N SER A 187 1.58 -13.11 14.80
CA SER A 187 1.75 -13.84 16.06
C SER A 187 1.33 -12.94 17.23
N LEU A 188 0.21 -13.28 17.89
CA LEU A 188 -0.23 -12.62 19.12
C LEU A 188 0.25 -13.41 20.33
N ASN A 189 0.82 -12.72 21.32
CA ASN A 189 1.22 -13.34 22.58
C ASN A 189 -0.04 -13.53 23.43
N VAL A 190 -0.66 -14.70 23.34
CA VAL A 190 -1.92 -15.00 24.02
C VAL A 190 -1.63 -15.52 25.43
N PRO A 191 -2.31 -15.04 26.48
CA PRO A 191 -2.12 -15.57 27.83
C PRO A 191 -2.31 -17.09 27.88
N SER A 192 -1.54 -17.79 28.71
CA SER A 192 -1.48 -19.27 28.76
C SER A 192 -2.82 -19.98 28.99
N TYR A 193 -3.82 -19.27 29.52
CA TYR A 193 -5.18 -19.79 29.72
C TYR A 193 -6.05 -19.72 28.46
N VAL A 194 -5.64 -18.96 27.44
CA VAL A 194 -6.32 -18.91 26.15
C VAL A 194 -5.81 -20.05 25.30
N LYS A 195 -6.56 -21.14 25.28
CA LYS A 195 -6.35 -22.20 24.29
C LYS A 195 -6.72 -21.64 22.93
N ALA A 196 -5.73 -21.35 22.10
CA ALA A 196 -5.98 -21.26 20.67
C ALA A 196 -6.68 -22.56 20.27
N ILE A 197 -7.84 -22.45 19.62
CA ILE A 197 -8.40 -23.59 18.90
C ILE A 197 -7.47 -23.76 17.70
N THR A 198 -6.35 -24.46 17.91
CA THR A 198 -5.67 -25.14 16.82
C THR A 198 -6.69 -26.17 16.37
N ASP A 199 -7.38 -25.89 15.27
CA ASP A 199 -8.04 -26.96 14.52
C ASP A 199 -6.99 -28.06 14.37
N GLU A 200 -7.29 -29.24 14.92
CA GLU A 200 -6.42 -30.40 14.80
C GLU A 200 -6.00 -30.56 13.34
N PRO A 201 -4.76 -31.01 13.07
CA PRO A 201 -4.28 -31.20 11.71
C PRO A 201 -5.17 -32.24 11.04
N HIS A 202 -6.17 -31.77 10.28
CA HIS A 202 -6.88 -32.61 9.33
C HIS A 202 -5.82 -33.11 8.36
N GLN A 203 -5.53 -34.41 8.46
CA GLN A 203 -4.90 -35.17 7.40
C GLN A 203 -5.75 -34.99 6.14
N SER A 204 -5.37 -34.01 5.32
CA SER A 204 -5.89 -33.82 3.96
C SER A 204 -4.73 -33.47 3.03
N THR A 205 -3.66 -34.25 3.11
CA THR A 205 -2.72 -34.38 2.00
C THR A 205 -3.52 -34.94 0.82
N GLU A 206 -3.51 -34.20 -0.30
CA GLU A 206 -4.02 -34.50 -1.66
C GLU A 206 -5.20 -33.66 -2.17
N LYS A 207 -6.25 -33.35 -1.38
CA LYS A 207 -7.39 -32.57 -1.92
C LYS A 207 -7.20 -31.04 -1.92
N LYS A 208 -6.36 -30.50 -1.03
CA LYS A 208 -6.06 -29.05 -1.00
C LYS A 208 -5.20 -28.59 -2.20
N THR A 209 -4.36 -29.47 -2.74
CA THR A 209 -3.49 -29.16 -3.89
C THR A 209 -4.30 -28.99 -5.17
N ILE A 210 -5.32 -29.82 -5.39
CA ILE A 210 -6.17 -29.78 -6.59
C ILE A 210 -7.07 -28.54 -6.60
N LEU A 211 -7.69 -28.19 -5.47
CA LEU A 211 -8.49 -26.96 -5.37
C LEU A 211 -7.63 -25.70 -5.51
N ARG A 212 -6.39 -25.73 -5.00
CA ARG A 212 -5.42 -24.62 -5.13
C ARG A 212 -4.94 -24.48 -6.57
N GLN A 213 -4.61 -25.58 -7.26
CA GLN A 213 -4.29 -25.58 -8.70
C GLN A 213 -5.47 -25.11 -9.55
N ILE A 214 -6.69 -25.56 -9.28
CA ILE A 214 -7.87 -25.13 -10.04
C ILE A 214 -8.14 -23.63 -9.85
N ILE A 215 -7.93 -23.10 -8.63
CA ILE A 215 -8.09 -21.66 -8.37
C ILE A 215 -6.98 -20.87 -9.06
N GLU A 216 -5.72 -21.30 -8.96
CA GLU A 216 -4.58 -20.67 -9.63
C GLU A 216 -4.74 -20.69 -11.16
N GLU A 217 -5.07 -21.84 -11.75
CA GLU A 217 -5.35 -21.97 -13.20
C GLU A 217 -6.55 -21.13 -13.65
N SER A 218 -7.59 -20.99 -12.81
CA SER A 218 -8.76 -20.16 -13.13
C SER A 218 -8.46 -18.67 -13.10
N ILE A 219 -7.53 -18.26 -12.22
CA ILE A 219 -7.08 -16.87 -12.10
C ILE A 219 -6.14 -16.56 -13.26
N ASP A 220 -5.17 -17.44 -13.54
CA ASP A 220 -4.22 -17.29 -14.65
C ASP A 220 -4.94 -17.24 -16.01
N LYS A 221 -5.98 -18.08 -16.21
CA LYS A 221 -6.85 -17.98 -17.41
C LYS A 221 -7.59 -16.65 -17.52
N LYS A 222 -8.03 -16.09 -16.40
CA LYS A 222 -8.77 -14.83 -16.36
C LYS A 222 -7.85 -13.64 -16.67
N TYR A 223 -6.59 -13.70 -16.26
CA TYR A 223 -5.57 -12.69 -16.61
C TYR A 223 -5.08 -12.84 -18.05
N ALA A 224 -4.83 -14.06 -18.54
CA ALA A 224 -4.47 -14.30 -19.93
C ALA A 224 -5.58 -13.86 -20.92
N GLN A 225 -6.85 -14.02 -20.56
CA GLN A 225 -7.98 -13.48 -21.35
C GLN A 225 -8.04 -11.95 -21.35
N LYS A 226 -7.62 -11.32 -20.24
CA LYS A 226 -7.59 -9.86 -20.13
C LYS A 226 -6.42 -9.27 -20.94
N GLU A 227 -5.24 -9.89 -20.89
CA GLU A 227 -4.10 -9.52 -21.74
C GLU A 227 -4.37 -9.75 -23.24
N ALA A 228 -5.09 -10.82 -23.59
CA ALA A 228 -5.50 -11.06 -24.98
C ALA A 228 -6.54 -10.03 -25.48
N GLN A 229 -7.43 -9.54 -24.61
CA GLN A 229 -8.38 -8.47 -24.94
C GLN A 229 -7.72 -7.10 -25.03
N GLU A 230 -6.74 -6.81 -24.18
CA GLU A 230 -5.96 -5.57 -24.25
C GLU A 230 -5.07 -5.53 -25.50
N ASN A 231 -4.43 -6.65 -25.86
CA ASN A 231 -3.67 -6.77 -27.12
C ASN A 231 -4.54 -6.74 -28.39
N SER A 232 -5.79 -7.23 -28.35
CA SER A 232 -6.70 -7.11 -29.51
C SER A 232 -7.19 -5.68 -29.71
N ASN A 233 -7.34 -4.90 -28.63
CA ASN A 233 -7.76 -3.51 -28.72
C ASN A 233 -6.63 -2.58 -29.20
N GLU A 234 -5.36 -2.89 -28.90
CA GLU A 234 -4.21 -2.16 -29.44
C GLU A 234 -3.98 -2.39 -30.96
N ILE A 235 -4.42 -3.54 -31.50
CA ILE A 235 -4.30 -3.84 -32.93
C ILE A 235 -5.39 -3.10 -33.75
N ASP A 236 -6.60 -2.95 -33.20
CA ASP A 236 -7.70 -2.24 -33.88
C ASP A 236 -7.50 -0.72 -33.91
N GLU A 237 -6.91 -0.11 -32.87
CA GLU A 237 -6.60 1.33 -32.90
C GLU A 237 -5.51 1.69 -33.92
N ASN A 238 -4.52 0.81 -34.12
CA ASN A 238 -3.42 1.05 -35.07
C ASN A 238 -3.78 0.77 -36.55
N GLN A 239 -4.86 0.04 -36.85
CA GLN A 239 -5.35 -0.12 -38.22
C GLN A 239 -6.31 1.00 -38.68
N SER A 240 -6.80 1.83 -37.76
CA SER A 240 -7.72 2.95 -38.09
C SER A 240 -7.03 4.24 -38.55
N LEU A 241 -5.70 4.31 -38.49
CA LEU A 241 -4.90 5.51 -38.81
C LEU A 241 -4.17 5.46 -40.17
N GLU A 242 -4.19 4.33 -40.89
CA GLU A 242 -3.71 4.25 -42.27
C GLU A 242 -4.88 4.24 -43.26
N THR A 243 -5.53 5.38 -43.45
CA THR A 243 -6.17 5.79 -44.72
C THR A 243 -6.65 7.23 -44.58
N SER A 244 -5.80 8.17 -44.95
CA SER A 244 -6.25 9.50 -45.37
C SER A 244 -5.52 9.87 -46.65
N GLU A 245 -6.35 10.03 -47.67
CA GLU A 245 -6.03 10.26 -49.06
C GLU A 245 -5.17 11.52 -49.24
N VAL A 246 -4.09 11.40 -50.01
CA VAL A 246 -3.36 12.54 -50.57
C VAL A 246 -4.07 12.91 -51.88
N PRO A 247 -4.57 14.15 -52.06
CA PRO A 247 -5.09 14.56 -53.35
C PRO A 247 -3.94 14.89 -54.30
N ALA A 248 -4.04 14.37 -55.51
CA ALA A 248 -3.17 14.70 -56.63
C ALA A 248 -3.32 16.17 -57.03
N SER A 249 -2.20 16.88 -57.16
CA SER A 249 -2.11 18.11 -57.95
C SER A 249 -1.03 17.93 -59.00
N GLU A 250 -1.45 18.00 -60.26
CA GLU A 250 -0.64 17.89 -61.46
C GLU A 250 0.41 19.00 -61.60
N ASN A 251 1.51 18.63 -62.24
CA ASN A 251 2.61 19.46 -62.69
C ASN A 251 2.20 20.57 -63.67
N SER A 252 2.93 21.68 -63.65
CA SER A 252 3.47 22.23 -64.91
C SER A 252 4.79 22.95 -64.66
N ASP A 253 5.80 22.47 -65.38
CA ASP A 253 7.16 22.98 -65.50
C ASP A 253 7.25 24.48 -65.81
N LEU A 254 8.35 25.11 -65.39
CA LEU A 254 9.20 25.82 -66.34
C LEU A 254 10.62 26.08 -65.80
N ASN A 255 11.55 25.76 -66.69
CA ASN A 255 12.99 25.69 -66.57
C ASN A 255 13.72 27.05 -66.52
N ASP A 256 14.99 26.91 -66.13
CA ASP A 256 16.20 27.60 -66.62
C ASP A 256 16.65 28.94 -66.00
N LYS A 257 17.83 28.82 -65.36
CA LYS A 257 19.06 29.64 -65.50
C LYS A 257 18.94 31.16 -65.53
N ILE A 258 19.49 31.83 -64.52
CA ILE A 258 20.86 32.42 -64.46
C ILE A 258 21.20 32.69 -62.99
#